data_AF-A0A1E1XGH4-F1
#
_entry.id   AF-A0A1E1XGH4-F1
#
_cell.length_a   1.000
_cell.length_b   1.000
_cell.length_c   1.000
_cell.angle_alpha   90.00
_cell.angle_beta   90.00
_cell.angle_gamma   90.00
#
_symmetry.space_group_name_H-M   'P 1'
#
loop_
_entity.id
_entity.type
_entity.pdbx_description
1 polymer ?
#
loop_
_entity_poly.entity_id
_entity_poly.type
_entity_poly.pdbx_seq_one_letter_code
_entity_poly.pdbx_strand_id
1 'polypeptide(L)'
;SAGAAANTGMIDHRVWDLDQCRQAFSASVEKLKERALTLGEGDHLVWDKDNDECMNFVTACANLRAHCFGIPQTSRFDVKAMAGNIIPAIATTNAIIAGIIVLQAFKMLRGKLEECRTHCKQVYLVKQPSPTKKLIIPAQLLEPNPKCYTCASKAELYVSLNAKQMTVGIFEDKVLKEQIKMAAPDVELDDGKGTILISSEEGETDSNRTMHLASLGVTHGSRLRCDDFLQNFQVTVNIVHDENKDVAGFEIVGDVSQLGPDADITDSNHNEKDENKNRCGIDDASDEDDLLVVEDVDFEQVENGRGSLKRKLTDGDKSIEAKRACVVID
;
A
#
# COMPACT_ATOMS: atom_id res chain seq x y z
N SER A 1 -37.52 20.39 -21.06
CA SER A 1 -37.00 20.68 -19.71
C SER A 1 -36.95 19.37 -18.94
N ALA A 2 -35.83 18.65 -19.02
CA ALA A 2 -35.61 17.40 -18.28
C ALA A 2 -34.35 17.61 -17.43
N GLY A 3 -34.48 17.35 -16.13
CA GLY A 3 -33.54 17.75 -15.10
C GLY A 3 -32.19 17.06 -15.22
N ALA A 4 -31.13 17.87 -15.16
CA ALA A 4 -29.79 17.40 -14.88
C ALA A 4 -29.77 16.87 -13.43
N ALA A 5 -29.68 15.54 -13.29
CA ALA A 5 -29.38 14.92 -12.01
C ALA A 5 -28.00 15.41 -11.55
N ALA A 6 -27.98 16.18 -10.46
CA ALA A 6 -26.78 16.65 -9.82
C ALA A 6 -26.02 15.43 -9.26
N ASN A 7 -24.98 15.01 -9.98
CA ASN A 7 -24.14 13.88 -9.61
C ASN A 7 -23.26 14.28 -8.40
N THR A 8 -23.59 13.82 -7.21
CA THR A 8 -22.95 14.15 -5.92
C THR A 8 -21.63 13.39 -5.71
N GLY A 9 -20.70 13.50 -6.65
CA GLY A 9 -19.32 13.04 -6.51
C GLY A 9 -18.35 14.21 -6.68
N MET A 10 -17.22 14.19 -5.96
CA MET A 10 -16.12 15.14 -6.17
C MET A 10 -15.80 15.22 -7.66
N ILE A 11 -15.70 16.45 -8.19
CA ILE A 11 -15.63 16.75 -9.63
C ILE A 11 -14.49 15.97 -10.32
N ASP A 12 -13.39 15.74 -9.60
CA ASP A 12 -12.19 15.05 -10.11
C ASP A 12 -12.35 13.54 -10.31
N HIS A 13 -13.34 12.90 -9.66
CA HIS A 13 -13.64 11.47 -9.86
C HIS A 13 -14.49 11.21 -11.11
N ARG A 14 -14.95 12.26 -11.79
CA ARG A 14 -15.71 12.11 -13.02
C ARG A 14 -14.75 11.90 -14.20
N VAL A 15 -15.06 10.91 -15.02
CA VAL A 15 -14.37 10.69 -16.30
C VAL A 15 -14.85 11.75 -17.29
N TRP A 16 -13.90 12.39 -17.97
CA TRP A 16 -14.20 13.39 -18.99
C TRP A 16 -14.58 12.75 -20.31
N ASP A 17 -15.58 13.31 -20.99
CA ASP A 17 -15.84 12.97 -22.39
C ASP A 17 -14.75 13.57 -23.32
N LEU A 18 -14.79 13.22 -24.61
CA LEU A 18 -13.78 13.67 -25.58
C LEU A 18 -13.83 15.18 -25.81
N ASP A 19 -15.01 15.79 -25.77
CA ASP A 19 -15.18 17.23 -25.97
C ASP A 19 -14.60 18.02 -24.78
N GLN A 20 -14.83 17.55 -23.56
CA GLN A 20 -14.24 18.04 -22.33
C GLN A 20 -12.73 17.88 -22.34
N CYS A 21 -12.20 16.73 -22.78
CA CYS A 21 -10.76 16.53 -22.93
C CYS A 21 -10.17 17.53 -23.94
N ARG A 22 -10.82 17.73 -25.10
CA ARG A 22 -10.37 18.72 -26.09
C ARG A 22 -10.35 20.14 -25.53
N GLN A 23 -11.39 20.55 -24.82
CA GLN A 23 -11.47 21.88 -24.20
C GLN A 23 -10.38 22.08 -23.14
N ALA A 24 -10.21 21.09 -22.25
CA ALA A 24 -9.18 21.11 -21.21
C ALA A 24 -7.77 21.14 -21.81
N PHE A 25 -7.52 20.38 -22.89
CA PHE A 25 -6.26 20.42 -23.62
C PHE A 25 -5.97 21.83 -24.20
N SER A 26 -6.94 22.42 -24.89
CA SER A 26 -6.76 23.76 -25.48
C SER A 26 -6.47 24.82 -24.41
N ALA A 27 -7.28 24.84 -23.34
CA ALA A 27 -7.15 25.82 -22.27
C ALA A 27 -5.83 25.68 -21.48
N SER A 28 -5.41 24.43 -21.21
CA SER A 28 -4.14 24.18 -20.51
C SER A 28 -2.93 24.56 -21.37
N VAL A 29 -2.96 24.27 -22.69
CA VAL A 29 -1.88 24.67 -23.61
C VAL A 29 -1.73 26.19 -23.69
N GLU A 30 -2.82 26.94 -23.77
CA GLU A 30 -2.78 28.41 -23.80
C GLU A 30 -2.11 28.98 -22.55
N LYS A 31 -2.54 28.53 -21.37
CA LYS A 31 -1.99 28.99 -20.09
C LYS A 31 -0.54 28.55 -19.86
N LEU A 32 -0.21 27.31 -20.23
CA LEU A 32 1.17 26.81 -20.14
C LEU A 32 2.10 27.56 -21.09
N LYS A 33 1.61 27.93 -22.28
CA LYS A 33 2.36 28.77 -23.23
C LYS A 33 2.61 30.16 -22.66
N GLU A 34 1.60 30.81 -22.08
CA GLU A 34 1.77 32.11 -21.41
C GLU A 34 2.84 32.02 -20.31
N ARG A 35 2.76 31.00 -19.46
CA ARG A 35 3.77 30.75 -18.41
C ARG A 35 5.16 30.53 -19.01
N ALA A 36 5.28 29.76 -20.08
CA ALA A 36 6.57 29.53 -20.74
C ALA A 36 7.19 30.82 -21.29
N LEU A 37 6.38 31.76 -21.78
CA LEU A 37 6.87 33.06 -22.27
C LEU A 37 7.36 34.00 -21.16
N THR A 38 6.93 33.77 -19.92
CA THR A 38 7.40 34.55 -18.75
C THR A 38 8.71 34.04 -18.18
N LEU A 39 9.18 32.86 -18.62
CA LEU A 39 10.43 32.27 -18.15
C LEU A 39 11.64 32.92 -18.83
N GLY A 40 12.77 32.94 -18.11
CA GLY A 40 14.04 33.44 -18.64
C GLY A 40 14.61 32.57 -19.75
N GLU A 41 15.55 33.12 -20.52
CA GLU A 41 16.22 32.38 -21.58
C GLU A 41 16.98 31.16 -21.03
N GLY A 42 16.63 29.96 -21.50
CA GLY A 42 17.22 28.70 -21.05
C GLY A 42 16.48 28.00 -19.90
N ASP A 43 15.39 28.58 -19.39
CA ASP A 43 14.54 27.96 -18.38
C ASP A 43 13.38 27.15 -19.00
N HIS A 44 12.76 26.26 -18.23
CA HIS A 44 11.73 25.35 -18.72
C HIS A 44 10.58 25.16 -17.71
N LEU A 45 9.41 24.77 -18.23
CA LEU A 45 8.28 24.40 -17.38
C LEU A 45 8.61 23.14 -16.59
N VAL A 46 8.47 23.21 -15.27
CA VAL A 46 8.51 22.05 -14.38
C VAL A 46 7.10 21.56 -14.16
N TRP A 47 6.89 20.26 -14.38
CA TRP A 47 5.60 19.64 -14.13
C TRP A 47 5.36 19.54 -12.62
N ASP A 48 4.13 19.84 -12.21
CA ASP A 48 3.68 19.78 -10.83
C ASP A 48 2.27 19.19 -10.78
N LYS A 49 2.10 18.13 -9.97
CA LYS A 49 0.83 17.43 -9.77
C LYS A 49 -0.22 18.30 -9.05
N ASP A 50 0.22 19.34 -8.35
CA ASP A 50 -0.63 20.26 -7.61
C ASP A 50 -0.95 21.52 -8.43
N ASN A 51 -0.35 21.66 -9.63
CA ASN A 51 -0.73 22.66 -10.60
C ASN A 51 -1.88 22.17 -11.49
N ASP A 52 -3.01 22.89 -11.46
CA ASP A 52 -4.20 22.51 -12.21
C ASP A 52 -3.98 22.47 -13.72
N GLU A 53 -3.19 23.38 -14.29
CA GLU A 53 -2.98 23.42 -15.74
C GLU A 53 -2.09 22.28 -16.22
N CYS A 54 -1.04 21.94 -15.45
CA CYS A 54 -0.22 20.75 -15.68
C CYS A 54 -1.06 19.47 -15.60
N MET A 55 -1.91 19.34 -14.58
CA MET A 55 -2.77 18.16 -14.42
C MET A 55 -3.86 18.07 -15.47
N ASN A 56 -4.47 19.18 -15.86
CA ASN A 56 -5.48 19.22 -16.92
C ASN A 56 -4.87 18.85 -18.28
N PHE A 57 -3.67 19.34 -18.57
CA PHE A 57 -2.94 18.98 -19.78
C PHE A 57 -2.66 17.47 -19.83
N VAL A 58 -2.10 16.90 -18.76
CA VAL A 58 -1.77 15.46 -18.69
C VAL A 58 -3.03 14.60 -18.78
N THR A 59 -4.09 14.93 -18.02
CA THR A 59 -5.35 14.19 -18.02
C THR A 59 -6.00 14.18 -19.40
N ALA A 60 -6.09 15.35 -20.05
CA ALA A 60 -6.67 15.46 -21.38
C ALA A 60 -5.85 14.67 -22.42
N CYS A 61 -4.52 14.83 -22.43
CA CYS A 61 -3.64 14.10 -23.35
C CYS A 61 -3.73 12.60 -23.17
N ALA A 62 -3.69 12.13 -21.92
CA ALA A 62 -3.77 10.72 -21.58
C ALA A 62 -5.09 10.10 -22.05
N ASN A 63 -6.21 10.76 -21.77
CA ASN A 63 -7.54 10.27 -22.17
C ASN A 63 -7.77 10.32 -23.68
N LEU A 64 -7.32 11.37 -24.38
CA LEU A 64 -7.37 11.43 -25.85
C LEU A 64 -6.53 10.30 -26.46
N ARG A 65 -5.33 10.04 -25.92
CA ARG A 65 -4.48 8.94 -26.35
C ARG A 65 -5.12 7.58 -26.05
N ALA A 66 -5.68 7.38 -24.87
CA ALA A 66 -6.36 6.14 -24.49
C ALA A 66 -7.48 5.80 -25.48
N HIS A 67 -8.30 6.79 -25.85
CA HIS A 67 -9.35 6.64 -26.86
C HIS A 67 -8.79 6.17 -28.22
N CYS A 68 -7.66 6.72 -28.68
CA CYS A 68 -7.02 6.28 -29.93
C CYS A 68 -6.60 4.80 -29.94
N PHE A 69 -6.35 4.20 -28.77
CA PHE A 69 -5.97 2.80 -28.63
C PHE A 69 -7.11 1.90 -28.13
N GLY A 70 -8.35 2.42 -28.04
CA GLY A 70 -9.50 1.67 -27.52
C GLY A 70 -9.40 1.35 -26.01
N ILE A 71 -8.59 2.11 -25.27
CA ILE A 71 -8.41 1.95 -23.83
C ILE A 71 -9.45 2.83 -23.11
N PRO A 72 -10.14 2.34 -22.07
CA PRO A 72 -11.06 3.14 -21.28
C PRO A 72 -10.41 4.40 -20.70
N GLN A 73 -11.12 5.53 -20.76
CA GLN A 73 -10.68 6.79 -20.19
C GLN A 73 -10.74 6.73 -18.66
N THR A 74 -9.82 7.43 -18.00
CA THR A 74 -9.71 7.47 -16.54
C THR A 74 -10.03 8.86 -15.99
N SER A 75 -10.40 8.92 -14.71
CA SER A 75 -10.74 10.19 -14.06
C SER A 75 -9.49 11.03 -13.82
N ARG A 76 -9.66 12.35 -13.63
CA ARG A 76 -8.55 13.25 -13.28
C ARG A 76 -7.87 12.82 -11.97
N PHE A 77 -8.65 12.34 -11.00
CA PHE A 77 -8.15 11.81 -9.74
C PHE A 77 -7.20 10.62 -9.96
N ASP A 78 -7.61 9.64 -10.75
CA ASP A 78 -6.80 8.45 -11.03
C ASP A 78 -5.54 8.80 -11.83
N VAL A 79 -5.66 9.71 -12.81
CA VAL A 79 -4.51 10.21 -13.56
C VAL A 79 -3.52 10.95 -12.64
N LYS A 80 -4.00 11.75 -11.68
CA LYS A 80 -3.14 12.42 -10.70
C LYS A 80 -2.36 11.41 -9.86
N ALA A 81 -3.03 10.36 -9.37
CA ALA A 81 -2.39 9.29 -8.62
C ALA A 81 -1.35 8.53 -9.46
N MET A 82 -1.63 8.22 -10.72
CA MET A 82 -0.67 7.54 -11.60
C MET A 82 0.52 8.44 -11.97
N ALA A 83 0.25 9.69 -12.36
CA ALA A 83 1.29 10.63 -12.82
C ALA A 83 2.26 11.01 -11.71
N GLY A 84 1.76 11.20 -10.47
CA GLY A 84 2.59 11.50 -9.31
C GLY A 84 3.55 10.37 -8.91
N ASN A 85 3.28 9.14 -9.36
CA ASN A 85 4.07 7.94 -9.01
C ASN A 85 4.97 7.47 -10.16
N ILE A 86 5.18 8.27 -11.22
CA ILE A 86 6.05 7.89 -12.34
C ILE A 86 7.52 7.91 -11.89
N ILE A 87 8.16 6.74 -11.95
CA ILE A 87 9.61 6.61 -11.74
C ILE A 87 10.33 6.68 -13.10
N PRO A 88 11.27 7.62 -13.32
CA PRO A 88 12.04 7.69 -14.55
C PRO A 88 12.86 6.41 -14.78
N ALA A 89 12.80 5.87 -15.99
CA ALA A 89 13.62 4.74 -16.41
C ALA A 89 14.87 5.20 -17.15
N ILE A 90 16.03 4.63 -16.82
CA ILE A 90 17.31 4.90 -17.50
C ILE A 90 17.83 3.59 -18.08
N ALA A 91 18.22 3.61 -19.35
CA ALA A 91 18.65 2.42 -20.09
C ALA A 91 19.86 1.71 -19.43
N THR A 92 20.78 2.47 -18.83
CA THR A 92 21.97 1.93 -18.15
C THR A 92 21.61 1.12 -16.90
N THR A 93 20.60 1.54 -16.13
CA THR A 93 20.07 0.78 -14.99
C THR A 93 19.59 -0.60 -15.44
N ASN A 94 18.79 -0.65 -16.52
CA ASN A 94 18.29 -1.92 -17.06
C ASN A 94 19.43 -2.83 -17.55
N ALA A 95 20.45 -2.27 -18.20
CA ALA A 95 21.61 -3.04 -18.66
C ALA A 95 22.40 -3.65 -17.49
N ILE A 96 22.63 -2.87 -16.43
CA ILE A 96 23.32 -3.34 -15.22
C ILE A 96 22.53 -4.47 -14.54
N ILE A 97 21.22 -4.25 -14.31
CA ILE A 97 20.36 -5.25 -13.66
C ILE A 97 20.26 -6.53 -14.50
N ALA A 98 20.11 -6.42 -15.82
CA ALA A 98 20.09 -7.59 -16.71
C ALA A 98 21.39 -8.41 -16.64
N GLY A 99 22.55 -7.73 -16.60
CA GLY A 99 23.83 -8.40 -16.40
C GLY A 99 23.89 -9.14 -15.05
N ILE A 100 23.40 -8.52 -13.98
CA ILE A 100 23.33 -9.15 -12.65
C ILE A 100 22.41 -10.37 -12.65
N ILE A 101 21.23 -10.29 -13.30
CA ILE A 101 20.29 -11.42 -13.41
C ILE A 101 20.99 -12.63 -14.04
N VAL A 102 21.68 -12.44 -15.17
CA VAL A 102 22.42 -13.52 -15.86
C VAL A 102 23.53 -14.08 -14.97
N LEU A 103 24.26 -13.23 -14.25
CA LEU A 103 25.30 -13.67 -13.31
C LEU A 103 24.74 -14.51 -12.16
N GLN A 104 23.56 -14.18 -11.61
CA GLN A 104 22.92 -15.01 -10.59
C GLN A 104 22.41 -16.33 -11.21
N ALA A 105 21.83 -16.29 -12.41
CA ALA A 105 21.37 -17.50 -13.11
C ALA A 105 22.52 -18.49 -13.35
N PHE A 106 23.70 -18.01 -13.76
CA PHE A 106 24.90 -18.87 -13.88
C PHE A 106 25.29 -19.55 -12.56
N LYS A 107 25.10 -18.89 -11.41
CA LYS A 107 25.37 -19.52 -10.10
C LYS A 107 24.36 -20.63 -9.80
N MET A 108 23.08 -20.41 -10.12
CA MET A 108 22.03 -21.42 -9.94
C MET A 108 22.25 -22.65 -10.81
N LEU A 109 22.58 -22.45 -12.09
CA LEU A 109 22.73 -23.52 -13.08
C LEU A 109 23.97 -24.40 -12.86
N ARG A 110 24.96 -23.96 -12.08
CA ARG A 110 26.18 -24.74 -11.78
C ARG A 110 25.96 -25.89 -10.77
N GLY A 111 24.73 -26.37 -10.62
CA GLY A 111 24.40 -27.53 -9.77
C GLY A 111 24.43 -27.24 -8.27
N LYS A 112 24.50 -25.96 -7.88
CA LYS A 112 24.54 -25.50 -6.49
C LYS A 112 23.14 -25.12 -6.00
N LEU A 113 22.09 -25.90 -6.33
CA LEU A 113 20.72 -25.52 -6.00
C LEU A 113 20.48 -25.52 -4.49
N GLU A 114 21.01 -26.50 -3.77
CA GLU A 114 20.96 -26.54 -2.29
C GLU A 114 21.81 -25.44 -1.65
N GLU A 115 22.88 -25.04 -2.33
CA GLU A 115 23.73 -23.92 -1.95
C GLU A 115 23.26 -22.58 -2.56
N CYS A 116 22.12 -22.53 -3.27
CA CYS A 116 21.69 -21.30 -3.94
C CYS A 116 21.43 -20.21 -2.93
N ARG A 117 20.96 -20.56 -1.74
CA ARG A 117 20.76 -19.60 -0.67
C ARG A 117 22.08 -19.00 -0.16
N THR A 118 23.16 -19.77 -0.19
CA THR A 118 24.48 -19.28 0.27
C THR A 118 25.22 -18.53 -0.84
N HIS A 119 25.04 -18.94 -2.10
CA HIS A 119 25.79 -18.41 -3.25
C HIS A 119 25.06 -17.32 -4.05
N CYS A 120 23.74 -17.41 -4.15
CA CYS A 120 22.93 -16.34 -4.71
C CYS A 120 22.73 -15.26 -3.65
N LYS A 121 22.73 -14.02 -4.11
CA LYS A 121 22.57 -12.84 -3.26
C LYS A 121 21.48 -11.99 -3.86
N GLN A 122 20.68 -11.38 -3.00
CA GLN A 122 19.89 -10.23 -3.41
C GLN A 122 20.88 -9.09 -3.70
N VAL A 123 20.72 -8.37 -4.80
CA VAL A 123 21.67 -7.33 -5.19
C VAL A 123 20.93 -6.02 -5.38
N TYR A 124 21.36 -5.00 -4.64
CA TYR A 124 20.85 -3.65 -4.73
C TYR A 124 21.81 -2.79 -5.54
N LEU A 125 21.27 -1.98 -6.45
CA LEU A 125 22.00 -0.94 -7.15
C LEU A 125 21.58 0.40 -6.54
N VAL A 126 22.51 1.10 -5.90
CA VAL A 126 22.26 2.39 -5.26
C VAL A 126 22.73 3.54 -6.14
N LYS A 127 22.10 4.71 -6.03
CA LYS A 127 22.42 5.90 -6.85
C LYS A 127 23.75 6.53 -6.44
N GLN A 128 24.03 6.57 -5.14
CA GLN A 128 25.27 7.08 -4.57
C GLN A 128 25.99 5.95 -3.82
N PRO A 129 27.33 5.95 -3.78
CA PRO A 129 28.07 4.94 -3.02
C PRO A 129 27.61 4.92 -1.56
N SER A 130 27.39 3.73 -1.02
CA SER A 130 27.16 3.53 0.41
C SER A 130 28.32 4.09 1.25
N PRO A 131 28.19 4.20 2.59
CA PRO A 131 29.32 4.50 3.48
C PRO A 131 30.52 3.55 3.26
N THR A 132 30.26 2.32 2.80
CA THR A 132 31.27 1.31 2.45
C THR A 132 31.82 1.45 1.01
N LYS A 133 31.52 2.55 0.32
CA LYS A 133 31.95 2.90 -1.05
C LYS A 133 31.49 1.89 -2.12
N LYS A 134 30.38 1.18 -1.88
CA LYS A 134 29.80 0.21 -2.82
C LYS A 134 28.59 0.83 -3.52
N LEU A 135 28.55 0.71 -4.84
CA LEU A 135 27.39 1.07 -5.67
C LEU A 135 26.47 -0.14 -5.90
N ILE A 136 27.05 -1.34 -5.87
CA ILE A 136 26.35 -2.61 -6.00
C ILE A 136 26.51 -3.35 -4.68
N ILE A 137 25.40 -3.53 -3.96
CA ILE A 137 25.37 -4.05 -2.60
C ILE A 137 24.73 -5.44 -2.61
N PRO A 138 25.53 -6.51 -2.45
CA PRO A 138 24.99 -7.85 -2.26
C PRO A 138 24.51 -8.02 -0.81
N ALA A 139 23.31 -8.57 -0.66
CA ALA A 139 22.69 -8.95 0.60
C ALA A 139 22.38 -10.45 0.63
N GLN A 140 22.34 -11.02 1.83
CA GLN A 140 21.96 -12.40 2.03
C GLN A 140 20.47 -12.59 1.71
N LEU A 141 20.12 -13.71 1.08
CA LEU A 141 18.71 -14.04 0.85
C LEU A 141 18.02 -14.31 2.19
N LEU A 142 16.89 -13.66 2.40
CA LEU A 142 16.06 -13.82 3.58
C LEU A 142 15.40 -15.19 3.63
N GLU A 143 15.04 -15.62 4.83
CA GLU A 143 14.28 -16.84 5.01
C GLU A 143 12.80 -16.66 4.65
N PRO A 144 12.11 -17.71 4.16
CA PRO A 144 10.66 -17.65 3.99
C PRO A 144 9.99 -17.24 5.29
N ASN A 145 9.17 -16.19 5.24
CA ASN A 145 8.44 -15.72 6.41
C ASN A 145 7.38 -16.77 6.80
N PRO A 146 7.41 -17.33 8.03
CA PRO A 146 6.40 -18.30 8.50
C PRO A 146 4.96 -17.76 8.49
N LYS A 147 4.79 -16.43 8.58
CA LYS A 147 3.48 -15.74 8.54
C LYS A 147 3.02 -15.40 7.11
N CYS A 148 3.77 -15.77 6.06
CA CYS A 148 3.39 -15.44 4.69
C CYS A 148 2.16 -16.24 4.25
N TYR A 149 1.07 -15.55 3.89
CA TYR A 149 -0.15 -16.19 3.39
C TYR A 149 -0.01 -16.81 1.98
N THR A 150 1.17 -16.73 1.34
CA THR A 150 1.42 -17.31 0.02
C THR A 150 2.30 -18.55 0.08
N CYS A 151 3.47 -18.47 0.72
CA CYS A 151 4.46 -19.55 0.70
C CYS A 151 4.54 -20.37 2.01
N ALA A 152 3.82 -19.97 3.07
CA ALA A 152 3.77 -20.77 4.28
C ALA A 152 3.00 -22.07 4.04
N SER A 153 3.40 -23.14 4.73
CA SER A 153 2.72 -24.44 4.65
C SER A 153 1.29 -24.42 5.21
N LYS A 154 0.97 -23.43 6.05
CA LYS A 154 -0.38 -23.15 6.55
C LYS A 154 -0.66 -21.67 6.37
N ALA A 155 -1.08 -21.30 5.16
CA ALA A 155 -1.47 -19.94 4.85
C ALA A 155 -2.82 -19.62 5.49
N GLU A 156 -2.81 -18.75 6.51
CA GLU A 156 -4.02 -18.21 7.12
C GLU A 156 -4.02 -16.69 6.99
N LEU A 157 -5.17 -16.13 6.62
CA LEU A 157 -5.40 -14.70 6.43
C LEU A 157 -6.60 -14.27 7.26
N TYR A 158 -6.57 -13.10 7.89
CA TYR A 158 -7.73 -12.56 8.58
C TYR A 158 -8.30 -11.39 7.78
N VAL A 159 -9.60 -11.39 7.53
CA VAL A 159 -10.27 -10.32 6.80
C VAL A 159 -11.41 -9.77 7.65
N SER A 160 -11.28 -8.50 8.02
CA SER A 160 -12.30 -7.74 8.75
C SER A 160 -13.28 -7.11 7.75
N LEU A 161 -14.55 -7.51 7.84
CA LEU A 161 -15.61 -7.15 6.89
C LEU A 161 -17.01 -7.23 7.53
N ASN A 162 -17.97 -6.54 6.92
CA ASN A 162 -19.37 -6.62 7.32
C ASN A 162 -20.10 -7.75 6.58
N ALA A 163 -20.16 -8.94 7.18
CA ALA A 163 -20.78 -10.13 6.58
C ALA A 163 -22.29 -9.97 6.25
N LYS A 164 -22.99 -9.02 6.89
CA LYS A 164 -24.42 -8.76 6.62
C LYS A 164 -24.62 -7.93 5.35
N GLN A 165 -23.68 -7.05 5.04
CA GLN A 165 -23.79 -6.15 3.89
C GLN A 165 -23.02 -6.64 2.67
N MET A 166 -21.87 -7.28 2.88
CA MET A 166 -21.02 -7.74 1.78
C MET A 166 -21.64 -8.94 1.04
N THR A 167 -21.70 -8.83 -0.29
CA THR A 167 -22.18 -9.91 -1.16
C THR A 167 -21.04 -10.84 -1.57
N VAL A 168 -21.38 -12.07 -1.96
CA VAL A 168 -20.41 -13.05 -2.46
C VAL A 168 -19.65 -12.53 -3.67
N GLY A 169 -20.33 -11.86 -4.61
CA GLY A 169 -19.67 -11.30 -5.80
C GLY A 169 -18.64 -10.21 -5.48
N ILE A 170 -18.93 -9.33 -4.51
CA ILE A 170 -17.96 -8.31 -4.08
C ILE A 170 -16.77 -8.96 -3.39
N PHE A 171 -17.01 -10.00 -2.58
CA PHE A 171 -15.94 -10.76 -1.92
C PHE A 171 -15.01 -11.41 -2.95
N GLU A 172 -15.58 -12.09 -3.94
CA GLU A 172 -14.82 -12.74 -5.01
C GLU A 172 -13.97 -11.74 -5.81
N ASP A 173 -14.59 -10.67 -6.31
CA ASP A 173 -13.92 -9.72 -7.19
C ASP A 173 -12.89 -8.87 -6.43
N LYS A 174 -13.28 -8.28 -5.30
CA LYS A 174 -12.43 -7.34 -4.57
C LYS A 174 -11.46 -8.00 -3.61
N VAL A 175 -11.88 -9.04 -2.88
CA VAL A 175 -10.99 -9.67 -1.89
C VAL A 175 -10.12 -10.73 -2.55
N LEU A 176 -10.72 -11.71 -3.23
CA LEU A 176 -9.98 -12.86 -3.75
C LEU A 176 -9.20 -12.52 -5.03
N LYS A 177 -9.86 -11.94 -6.03
CA LYS A 177 -9.24 -11.62 -7.33
C LYS A 177 -8.38 -10.36 -7.28
N GLU A 178 -8.87 -9.28 -6.68
CA GLU A 178 -8.15 -7.99 -6.68
C GLU A 178 -7.07 -7.91 -5.59
N GLN A 179 -7.30 -8.35 -4.35
CA GLN A 179 -6.27 -8.27 -3.29
C GLN A 179 -5.39 -9.51 -3.21
N ILE A 180 -5.98 -10.70 -3.11
CA ILE A 180 -5.22 -11.96 -2.96
C ILE A 180 -4.62 -12.43 -4.30
N LYS A 181 -5.12 -11.91 -5.43
CA LYS A 181 -4.65 -12.22 -6.80
C LYS A 181 -4.90 -13.66 -7.25
N MET A 182 -6.00 -14.25 -6.79
CA MET A 182 -6.51 -15.52 -7.33
C MET A 182 -7.02 -15.32 -8.76
N ALA A 183 -6.72 -16.27 -9.63
CA ALA A 183 -7.21 -16.32 -11.00
C ALA A 183 -8.63 -16.90 -11.06
N ALA A 184 -8.83 -18.05 -10.41
CA ALA A 184 -10.10 -18.78 -10.40
C ALA A 184 -10.34 -19.36 -8.99
N PRO A 185 -10.97 -18.57 -8.10
CA PRO A 185 -11.15 -18.98 -6.71
C PRO A 185 -12.34 -19.94 -6.55
N ASP A 186 -12.10 -21.05 -5.87
CA ASP A 186 -13.10 -21.94 -5.30
C ASP A 186 -13.13 -21.72 -3.78
N VAL A 187 -14.32 -21.51 -3.21
CA VAL A 187 -14.45 -21.18 -1.78
C VAL A 187 -15.43 -22.10 -1.09
N GLU A 188 -14.94 -22.79 -0.06
CA GLU A 188 -15.69 -23.69 0.80
C GLU A 188 -15.72 -23.16 2.25
N LEU A 189 -16.88 -23.24 2.90
CA LEU A 189 -17.03 -22.95 4.32
C LEU A 189 -16.63 -24.18 5.17
N ASP A 190 -15.72 -23.99 6.12
CA ASP A 190 -15.25 -25.04 7.06
C ASP A 190 -16.27 -25.26 8.21
N ASP A 191 -17.50 -25.65 7.86
CA ASP A 191 -18.59 -25.95 8.80
C ASP A 191 -18.79 -27.47 9.04
N GLY A 192 -17.90 -28.30 8.47
CA GLY A 192 -17.99 -29.76 8.47
C GLY A 192 -19.01 -30.35 7.48
N LYS A 193 -19.83 -29.52 6.82
CA LYS A 193 -20.70 -29.93 5.70
C LYS A 193 -20.05 -29.66 4.34
N GLY A 194 -19.11 -28.71 4.30
CA GLY A 194 -18.41 -28.33 3.08
C GLY A 194 -19.30 -27.51 2.16
N THR A 195 -19.94 -26.47 2.71
CA THR A 195 -20.83 -25.61 1.93
C THR A 195 -20.01 -24.80 0.92
N ILE A 196 -20.25 -25.01 -0.37
CA ILE A 196 -19.58 -24.29 -1.47
C ILE A 196 -20.23 -22.90 -1.61
N LEU A 197 -19.42 -21.85 -1.45
CA LEU A 197 -19.83 -20.46 -1.59
C LEU A 197 -19.60 -19.92 -3.00
N ILE A 198 -18.41 -20.20 -3.54
CA ILE A 198 -17.95 -19.78 -4.86
C ILE A 198 -17.35 -21.01 -5.54
N SER A 199 -17.73 -21.23 -6.79
CA SER A 199 -17.15 -22.26 -7.67
C SER A 199 -16.52 -21.56 -8.87
N SER A 200 -15.38 -22.05 -9.32
CA SER A 200 -14.71 -21.60 -10.54
C SER A 200 -15.41 -22.07 -11.82
N GLU A 201 -16.32 -23.06 -11.73
CA GLU A 201 -17.13 -23.52 -12.86
C GLU A 201 -18.33 -22.60 -13.13
N GLU A 202 -18.45 -22.13 -14.38
CA GLU A 202 -19.54 -21.25 -14.81
C GLU A 202 -20.91 -21.94 -14.65
N GLY A 203 -21.84 -21.27 -13.96
CA GLY A 203 -23.22 -21.73 -13.80
C GLY A 203 -23.55 -22.49 -12.51
N GLU A 204 -22.57 -22.83 -11.67
CA GLU A 204 -22.84 -23.56 -10.42
C GLU A 204 -23.26 -22.64 -9.27
N THR A 205 -22.58 -21.50 -9.12
CA THR A 205 -22.76 -20.60 -7.96
C THR A 205 -23.24 -19.20 -8.35
N ASP A 206 -23.69 -19.01 -9.59
CA ASP A 206 -24.17 -17.71 -10.09
C ASP A 206 -25.32 -17.14 -9.26
N SER A 207 -26.20 -18.00 -8.74
CA SER A 207 -27.30 -17.59 -7.86
C SER A 207 -26.82 -17.03 -6.51
N ASN A 208 -25.65 -17.46 -6.06
CA ASN A 208 -25.09 -17.06 -4.77
C ASN A 208 -24.40 -15.70 -4.86
N ARG A 209 -24.02 -15.26 -6.06
CA ARG A 209 -23.27 -14.00 -6.29
C ARG A 209 -23.97 -12.77 -5.69
N THR A 210 -25.30 -12.73 -5.77
CA THR A 210 -26.12 -11.62 -5.23
C THR A 210 -26.47 -11.78 -3.76
N MET A 211 -26.24 -12.94 -3.16
CA MET A 211 -26.56 -13.20 -1.76
C MET A 211 -25.51 -12.58 -0.84
N HIS A 212 -25.93 -12.25 0.38
CA HIS A 212 -25.02 -11.77 1.43
C HIS A 212 -24.29 -12.94 2.07
N LEU A 213 -23.03 -12.73 2.47
CA LEU A 213 -22.23 -13.77 3.12
C LEU A 213 -22.92 -14.34 4.37
N ALA A 214 -23.56 -13.50 5.18
CA ALA A 214 -24.32 -13.92 6.36
C ALA A 214 -25.48 -14.88 6.03
N SER A 215 -26.10 -14.76 4.85
CA SER A 215 -27.20 -15.66 4.45
C SER A 215 -26.73 -17.08 4.12
N LEU A 216 -25.44 -17.23 3.82
CA LEU A 216 -24.80 -18.51 3.51
C LEU A 216 -24.08 -19.11 4.72
N GLY A 217 -24.33 -18.60 5.93
CA GLY A 217 -23.76 -19.13 7.17
C GLY A 217 -22.40 -18.52 7.56
N VAL A 218 -21.91 -17.50 6.85
CA VAL A 218 -20.68 -16.81 7.22
C VAL A 218 -20.96 -15.84 8.38
N THR A 219 -20.32 -16.08 9.51
CA THR A 219 -20.43 -15.30 10.75
C THR A 219 -19.04 -14.91 11.27
N HIS A 220 -19.00 -14.20 12.40
CA HIS A 220 -17.73 -13.89 13.04
C HIS A 220 -16.98 -15.19 13.42
N GLY A 221 -15.72 -15.32 13.00
CA GLY A 221 -14.90 -16.50 13.25
C GLY A 221 -15.10 -17.63 12.23
N SER A 222 -15.94 -17.44 11.20
CA SER A 222 -16.06 -18.40 10.10
C SER A 222 -14.73 -18.52 9.34
N ARG A 223 -14.36 -19.75 8.98
CA ARG A 223 -13.15 -20.07 8.22
C ARG A 223 -13.56 -20.48 6.82
N LEU A 224 -13.02 -19.78 5.83
CA LEU A 224 -13.26 -20.03 4.41
C LEU A 224 -11.99 -20.63 3.82
N ARG A 225 -12.09 -21.85 3.31
CA ARG A 225 -11.03 -22.47 2.53
C ARG A 225 -11.14 -21.95 1.11
N CYS A 226 -10.13 -21.21 0.67
CA CYS A 226 -10.06 -20.64 -0.66
C CYS A 226 -8.96 -21.37 -1.44
N ASP A 227 -9.35 -22.03 -2.53
CA ASP A 227 -8.48 -22.81 -3.39
C ASP A 227 -8.45 -22.19 -4.78
N ASP A 228 -7.27 -22.12 -5.39
CA ASP A 228 -7.10 -21.79 -6.80
C ASP A 228 -6.31 -22.93 -7.46
N PHE A 229 -7.02 -23.78 -8.19
CA PHE A 229 -6.44 -24.95 -8.85
C PHE A 229 -5.53 -24.59 -10.02
N LEU A 230 -5.71 -23.42 -10.65
CA LEU A 230 -4.85 -22.96 -11.74
C LEU A 230 -3.48 -22.53 -11.22
N GLN A 231 -3.44 -21.91 -10.04
CA GLN A 231 -2.21 -21.45 -9.39
C GLN A 231 -1.60 -22.47 -8.44
N ASN A 232 -2.30 -23.58 -8.16
CA ASN A 232 -1.97 -24.53 -7.09
C ASN A 232 -1.74 -23.80 -5.76
N PHE A 233 -2.67 -22.90 -5.43
CA PHE A 233 -2.59 -22.01 -4.28
C PHE A 233 -3.79 -22.23 -3.38
N GLN A 234 -3.54 -22.39 -2.07
CA GLN A 234 -4.57 -22.60 -1.06
C GLN A 234 -4.31 -21.66 0.12
N VAL A 235 -5.36 -20.98 0.57
CA VAL A 235 -5.33 -20.11 1.75
C VAL A 235 -6.62 -20.23 2.54
N THR A 236 -6.50 -20.25 3.86
CA THR A 236 -7.66 -20.18 4.76
C THR A 236 -7.91 -18.73 5.16
N VAL A 237 -9.08 -18.21 4.79
CA VAL A 237 -9.51 -16.85 5.11
C VAL A 237 -10.44 -16.89 6.32
N ASN A 238 -9.99 -16.32 7.44
CA ASN A 238 -10.74 -16.18 8.67
C ASN A 238 -11.51 -14.85 8.66
N ILE A 239 -12.82 -14.90 8.88
CA ILE A 239 -13.71 -13.74 8.79
C ILE A 239 -13.87 -13.10 10.16
N VAL A 240 -13.52 -11.81 10.26
CA VAL A 240 -13.77 -10.98 11.43
C VAL A 240 -14.94 -10.07 11.11
N HIS A 241 -16.12 -10.36 11.66
CA HIS A 241 -17.29 -9.52 11.45
C HIS A 241 -17.14 -8.18 12.17
N ASP A 242 -17.22 -7.08 11.42
CA ASP A 242 -17.27 -5.71 11.93
C ASP A 242 -18.47 -4.96 11.31
N GLU A 243 -19.36 -4.44 12.15
CA GLU A 243 -20.56 -3.71 11.71
C GLU A 243 -20.27 -2.26 11.31
N ASN A 244 -19.11 -1.71 11.72
CA ASN A 244 -18.73 -0.33 11.42
C ASN A 244 -18.19 -0.13 10.00
N LYS A 245 -17.95 -1.23 9.26
CA LYS A 245 -17.44 -1.17 7.90
C LYS A 245 -18.57 -1.04 6.88
N ASP A 246 -18.33 -0.18 5.90
CA ASP A 246 -19.22 0.07 4.77
C ASP A 246 -19.42 -1.19 3.90
N VAL A 247 -20.45 -1.17 3.04
CA VAL A 247 -20.91 -2.29 2.18
C VAL A 247 -19.80 -2.95 1.35
N ALA A 248 -18.73 -2.21 1.02
CA ALA A 248 -17.56 -2.71 0.29
C ALA A 248 -16.23 -2.48 1.01
N GLY A 249 -16.29 -2.03 2.28
CA GLY A 249 -15.11 -1.82 3.11
C GLY A 249 -14.67 -3.14 3.72
N PHE A 250 -13.44 -3.55 3.42
CA PHE A 250 -12.79 -4.66 4.09
C PHE A 250 -11.33 -4.28 4.39
N GLU A 251 -10.74 -4.97 5.35
CA GLU A 251 -9.34 -4.80 5.71
C GLU A 251 -8.74 -6.17 5.98
N ILE A 252 -7.56 -6.39 5.43
CA ILE A 252 -6.78 -7.58 5.73
C ILE A 252 -6.07 -7.32 7.06
N VAL A 253 -6.51 -8.02 8.10
CA VAL A 253 -5.90 -7.92 9.43
C VAL A 253 -4.63 -8.78 9.42
N GLY A 254 -3.49 -8.10 9.40
CA GLY A 254 -2.18 -8.69 9.15
C GLY A 254 -1.13 -8.35 10.20
N ASP A 255 -1.49 -8.32 11.48
CA ASP A 255 -0.64 -8.74 12.62
C ASP A 255 -1.56 -8.92 13.84
N VAL A 256 -1.76 -10.15 14.30
CA VAL A 256 -2.66 -10.48 15.44
C VAL A 256 -1.98 -10.13 16.79
N SER A 257 -1.48 -8.91 16.88
CA SER A 257 -0.94 -8.28 18.08
C SER A 257 -1.50 -6.87 18.27
N GLN A 258 -2.31 -6.36 17.34
CA GLN A 258 -2.86 -5.00 17.40
C GLN A 258 -4.38 -4.94 17.56
N LEU A 259 -5.00 -5.97 18.17
CA LEU A 259 -6.44 -5.93 18.46
C LEU A 259 -6.74 -6.46 19.87
N GLY A 260 -6.68 -5.55 20.84
CA GLY A 260 -7.32 -5.61 22.15
C GLY A 260 -7.49 -4.17 22.67
N PRO A 261 -8.62 -3.81 23.32
CA PRO A 261 -8.89 -2.44 23.72
C PRO A 261 -8.15 -2.04 25.02
N ASP A 262 -7.67 -0.79 25.02
CA ASP A 262 -7.21 0.11 26.12
C ASP A 262 -6.37 -0.45 27.29
N ALA A 263 -5.15 0.09 27.45
CA ALA A 263 -4.71 0.84 28.64
C ALA A 263 -3.20 1.13 28.61
N ASP A 264 -2.84 2.38 28.93
CA ASP A 264 -1.57 2.76 29.53
C ASP A 264 -1.13 1.76 30.63
N ILE A 265 0.19 1.50 30.68
CA ILE A 265 1.06 1.24 31.85
C ILE A 265 2.36 0.67 31.24
N THR A 266 3.30 1.56 30.88
CA THR A 266 4.52 1.82 31.65
C THR A 266 5.28 0.57 32.09
N ASP A 267 6.32 0.29 31.30
CA ASP A 267 7.66 -0.07 31.72
C ASP A 267 7.88 -0.07 33.25
N SER A 268 8.18 -1.25 33.81
CA SER A 268 8.71 -1.38 35.17
C SER A 268 9.91 -2.31 35.12
N ASN A 269 11.09 -1.72 34.88
CA ASN A 269 12.37 -2.29 35.26
C ASN A 269 12.40 -2.48 36.79
N HIS A 270 12.59 -3.72 37.24
CA HIS A 270 13.13 -4.00 38.55
C HIS A 270 14.59 -4.45 38.40
N ASN A 271 15.50 -3.55 38.76
CA ASN A 271 16.87 -3.88 39.15
C ASN A 271 16.86 -4.37 40.60
N GLU A 272 17.54 -5.47 40.89
CA GLU A 272 18.26 -5.63 42.15
C GLU A 272 19.52 -6.50 41.95
N LYS A 273 20.60 -6.04 42.58
CA LYS A 273 21.99 -6.50 42.48
C LYS A 273 22.22 -7.75 43.34
N ASP A 274 23.17 -8.61 42.95
CA ASP A 274 24.44 -8.74 43.69
C ASP A 274 25.39 -9.84 43.17
N GLU A 275 26.64 -9.38 42.98
CA GLU A 275 27.95 -9.99 43.29
C GLU A 275 28.42 -11.35 42.70
N ASN A 276 29.38 -11.20 41.76
CA ASN A 276 30.79 -11.63 41.85
C ASN A 276 31.19 -13.09 41.52
N LYS A 277 31.84 -13.29 40.35
CA LYS A 277 33.22 -13.84 40.19
C LYS A 277 33.66 -14.06 38.72
N ASN A 278 34.74 -13.37 38.34
CA ASN A 278 35.89 -13.83 37.53
C ASN A 278 35.68 -14.62 36.21
N ARG A 279 35.92 -13.99 35.05
CA ARG A 279 37.20 -13.99 34.27
C ARG A 279 37.01 -13.68 32.76
N CYS A 280 37.63 -12.55 32.34
CA CYS A 280 38.50 -12.31 31.17
C CYS A 280 38.03 -12.48 29.69
N GLY A 281 38.02 -11.34 28.97
CA GLY A 281 38.14 -11.16 27.50
C GLY A 281 36.94 -10.40 26.88
N ILE A 282 36.86 -9.06 26.78
CA ILE A 282 37.56 -8.10 25.86
C ILE A 282 37.49 -8.63 24.41
N ASP A 283 36.70 -8.11 23.45
CA ASP A 283 35.99 -6.81 23.31
C ASP A 283 34.64 -6.93 22.55
N ASP A 284 33.69 -6.10 23.00
CA ASP A 284 32.39 -5.69 22.44
C ASP A 284 32.54 -4.90 21.09
N ALA A 285 31.54 -4.53 20.28
CA ALA A 285 30.11 -4.31 20.49
C ALA A 285 29.39 -4.28 19.10
N SER A 286 28.24 -4.96 18.94
CA SER A 286 26.86 -4.40 18.81
C SER A 286 26.64 -3.47 17.61
N ASP A 287 25.89 -3.86 16.57
CA ASP A 287 24.41 -3.94 16.51
C ASP A 287 23.72 -2.75 17.19
N GLU A 288 23.32 -1.75 16.39
CA GLU A 288 21.94 -1.33 16.11
C GLU A 288 21.99 -0.03 15.29
N ASP A 289 21.20 0.05 14.21
CA ASP A 289 20.59 1.29 13.73
C ASP A 289 19.63 0.98 12.58
N ASP A 290 18.33 1.02 12.92
CA ASP A 290 17.25 1.30 12.00
C ASP A 290 17.46 2.67 11.35
N LEU A 291 17.69 2.71 10.04
CA LEU A 291 17.72 3.97 9.28
C LEU A 291 16.57 4.00 8.26
N LEU A 292 15.46 4.59 8.69
CA LEU A 292 14.43 5.13 7.83
C LEU A 292 14.96 6.42 7.17
N VAL A 293 15.12 6.41 5.85
CA VAL A 293 15.44 7.63 5.10
C VAL A 293 14.14 8.39 4.84
N VAL A 294 13.92 9.45 5.63
CA VAL A 294 12.97 10.51 5.31
C VAL A 294 13.70 11.50 4.41
N GLU A 295 13.16 11.78 3.22
CA GLU A 295 13.62 12.88 2.39
C GLU A 295 13.09 14.19 2.96
N ASP A 296 14.00 15.08 3.39
CA ASP A 296 13.68 16.43 3.82
C ASP A 296 13.12 17.24 2.63
N VAL A 297 11.91 17.78 2.82
CA VAL A 297 11.31 18.79 1.93
C VAL A 297 11.38 20.13 2.65
N ASP A 298 12.21 21.03 2.14
CA ASP A 298 12.33 22.42 2.61
C ASP A 298 10.99 23.17 2.44
N PHE A 299 10.44 23.70 3.53
CA PHE A 299 9.30 24.63 3.49
C PHE A 299 9.70 25.99 4.07
N GLU A 300 9.65 27.00 3.21
CA GLU A 300 9.79 28.42 3.55
C GLU A 300 8.60 28.92 4.39
N GLN A 301 8.91 29.82 5.33
CA GLN A 301 7.93 30.46 6.23
C GLN A 301 7.15 31.57 5.52
N VAL A 302 5.82 31.57 5.68
CA VAL A 302 4.96 32.72 5.34
C VAL A 302 4.14 33.12 6.56
N GLU A 303 4.31 34.37 6.99
CA GLU A 303 3.49 35.03 8.02
C GLU A 303 2.08 35.40 7.52
N ASN A 304 1.09 35.24 8.41
CA ASN A 304 0.12 36.26 8.88
C ASN A 304 -1.30 35.72 9.08
N GLY A 305 -1.99 36.25 10.09
CA GLY A 305 -3.44 36.48 9.98
C GLY A 305 -4.32 35.98 11.14
N ARG A 306 -4.86 36.93 11.89
CA ARG A 306 -5.84 36.81 12.97
C ARG A 306 -7.21 36.24 12.52
N GLY A 307 -7.85 35.44 13.37
CA GLY A 307 -9.17 35.81 13.92
C GLY A 307 -10.35 34.83 13.77
N SER A 308 -10.92 34.46 14.94
CA SER A 308 -12.36 34.23 15.24
C SER A 308 -13.01 32.91 14.74
N LEU A 309 -13.81 32.12 15.48
CA LEU A 309 -14.61 32.31 16.71
C LEU A 309 -14.97 30.95 17.37
N LYS A 310 -14.75 30.89 18.70
CA LYS A 310 -15.58 30.32 19.79
C LYS A 310 -16.49 29.10 19.55
N ARG A 311 -16.30 28.08 20.40
CA ARG A 311 -17.42 27.45 21.16
C ARG A 311 -16.99 26.97 22.57
N LYS A 312 -17.53 27.68 23.56
CA LYS A 312 -17.87 27.38 24.98
C LYS A 312 -17.01 26.42 25.82
N LEU A 313 -16.33 27.04 26.78
CA LEU A 313 -15.89 26.50 28.07
C LEU A 313 -17.08 26.22 29.01
N THR A 314 -17.02 25.11 29.75
CA THR A 314 -17.37 25.06 31.18
C THR A 314 -16.50 24.02 31.89
N ASP A 315 -15.68 24.55 32.80
CA ASP A 315 -15.12 24.01 34.05
C ASP A 315 -14.55 22.58 34.15
N GLY A 316 -13.23 22.57 34.38
CA GLY A 316 -12.42 21.43 34.83
C GLY A 316 -10.96 21.85 34.93
N ASP A 317 -10.69 22.89 35.72
CA ASP A 317 -9.38 23.53 35.92
C ASP A 317 -8.38 22.58 36.62
N LYS A 318 -7.09 22.75 36.28
CA LYS A 318 -5.86 22.05 36.73
C LYS A 318 -5.40 20.82 35.93
N SER A 319 -4.51 21.04 34.96
CA SER A 319 -3.32 20.18 34.71
C SER A 319 -2.53 20.58 33.46
N ILE A 320 -2.17 21.85 33.29
CA ILE A 320 -1.14 22.22 32.30
C ILE A 320 -0.20 23.25 32.92
N GLU A 321 0.62 22.81 33.86
CA GLU A 321 1.87 23.48 34.22
C GLU A 321 2.78 22.44 34.88
N ALA A 322 4.06 22.43 34.46
CA ALA A 322 5.17 21.59 34.93
C ALA A 322 5.51 20.32 34.11
N LYS A 323 6.13 20.50 32.94
CA LYS A 323 7.20 19.60 32.43
C LYS A 323 8.33 20.40 31.76
N ARG A 324 8.97 21.28 32.53
CA ARG A 324 10.32 21.80 32.25
C ARG A 324 11.00 22.16 33.57
N ALA A 325 11.94 21.34 34.03
CA ALA A 325 13.13 21.76 34.79
C ALA A 325 13.99 20.54 35.21
N CYS A 326 15.25 20.54 34.74
CA CYS A 326 16.49 19.96 35.31
C CYS A 326 16.51 18.46 35.70
N VAL A 327 17.62 17.73 35.59
CA VAL A 327 18.90 17.89 36.32
C VAL A 327 19.99 17.12 35.53
N VAL A 328 21.03 17.79 35.04
CA VAL A 328 22.44 17.81 35.52
C VAL A 328 23.11 16.43 35.64
N ILE A 329 24.20 16.32 34.88
CA ILE A 329 25.20 15.25 34.78
C ILE A 329 26.14 15.34 35.97
N ASP A 330 26.49 14.19 36.56
CA ASP A 330 27.82 13.92 37.14
C ASP A 330 28.49 12.81 36.30
#